data_AF-T0SXN4-F1
#
_entry.id   AF-T0SXN4-F1
#
_cell.length_a   1.000
_cell.length_b   1.000
_cell.length_c   1.000
_cell.angle_alpha   90.00
_cell.angle_beta   90.00
_cell.angle_gamma   90.00
#
_symmetry.space_group_name_H-M   'P 1'
#
loop_
_entity.id
_entity.type
_entity.pdbx_description
1 polymer ?
#
loop_
_entity_poly.entity_id
_entity_poly.type
_entity_poly.pdbx_seq_one_letter_code
_entity_poly.pdbx_strand_id
1 'polypeptide(L)'
;MINELCEFLQTIGIETKLYRETDDGGVLSISVWAKPGSKVEKCSLGETGEIVLYFREKPIEGKANKAIAKSLGKILGVGAKNVEIDQGEKSRHKKILLYFAFTNDKNLSYYKSKFAIITGN
;
A
#
# COMPACT_ATOMS: atom_id res chain seq x y z
N MET A 1 -15.94 1.06 8.50
CA MET A 1 -15.41 0.08 7.52
C MET A 1 -13.89 0.15 7.40
N ILE A 2 -13.31 1.36 7.31
CA ILE A 2 -11.86 1.50 7.21
C ILE A 2 -11.13 1.06 8.48
N ASN A 3 -11.73 1.28 9.66
CA ASN A 3 -11.16 0.81 10.92
C ASN A 3 -11.02 -0.72 10.93
N GLU A 4 -12.05 -1.44 10.48
CA GLU A 4 -12.02 -2.91 10.36
C GLU A 4 -10.96 -3.39 9.35
N LEU A 5 -10.73 -2.64 8.26
CA LEU A 5 -9.61 -2.92 7.37
C LEU A 5 -8.28 -2.72 8.10
N CYS A 6 -8.11 -1.61 8.83
CA CYS A 6 -6.90 -1.32 9.58
C CYS A 6 -6.57 -2.42 10.60
N GLU A 7 -7.56 -2.84 11.38
CA GLU A 7 -7.45 -3.94 12.34
C GLU A 7 -7.04 -5.24 11.64
N PHE A 8 -7.71 -5.59 10.55
CA PHE A 8 -7.34 -6.77 9.76
C PHE A 8 -5.88 -6.72 9.30
N LEU A 9 -5.43 -5.59 8.74
CA LEU A 9 -4.04 -5.45 8.29
C LEU A 9 -3.04 -5.64 9.44
N GLN A 10 -3.34 -5.11 10.63
CA GLN A 10 -2.52 -5.32 11.83
C GLN A 10 -2.51 -6.79 12.25
N THR A 11 -3.64 -7.51 12.16
CA THR A 11 -3.70 -8.95 12.50
C THR A 11 -2.87 -9.83 11.57
N ILE A 12 -2.71 -9.43 10.31
CA ILE A 12 -1.85 -10.13 9.34
C ILE A 12 -0.40 -9.63 9.37
N GLY A 13 -0.04 -8.79 10.35
CA GLY A 13 1.32 -8.34 10.61
C GLY A 13 1.77 -7.11 9.82
N ILE A 14 0.87 -6.43 9.11
CA ILE A 14 1.22 -5.19 8.39
C ILE A 14 1.23 -4.01 9.36
N GLU A 15 2.33 -3.26 9.36
CA GLU A 15 2.44 -1.99 10.08
C GLU A 15 1.55 -0.94 9.40
N THR A 16 0.36 -0.74 9.96
CA THR A 16 -0.61 0.24 9.47
C THR A 16 -1.19 1.09 10.61
N LYS A 17 -1.59 2.32 10.27
CA LYS A 17 -2.29 3.24 11.16
C LYS A 17 -3.47 3.88 10.46
N LEU A 18 -4.59 4.02 11.17
CA LEU A 18 -5.72 4.83 10.71
C LEU A 18 -5.33 6.31 10.75
N TYR A 19 -5.44 6.98 9.60
CA TYR A 19 -5.16 8.41 9.48
C TYR A 19 -6.44 9.24 9.47
N ARG A 20 -7.47 8.77 8.76
CA ARG A 20 -8.80 9.40 8.70
C ARG A 20 -9.86 8.35 8.42
N GLU A 21 -11.00 8.44 9.09
CA GLU A 21 -12.20 7.67 8.78
C GLU A 21 -13.27 8.56 8.14
N THR A 22 -13.99 8.00 7.16
CA THR A 22 -15.18 8.61 6.55
C THR A 22 -16.29 7.56 6.46
N ASP A 23 -17.52 8.00 6.25
CA ASP A 23 -18.68 7.11 6.18
C ASP A 23 -18.57 6.08 5.02
N ASP A 24 -17.94 6.50 3.93
CA ASP A 24 -17.79 5.77 2.67
C ASP A 24 -16.35 5.27 2.42
N GLY A 25 -15.44 5.41 3.39
CA GLY A 25 -14.02 5.32 3.07
C GLY A 25 -13.08 5.62 4.22
N GLY A 26 -11.89 6.06 3.84
CA GLY A 26 -10.91 6.58 4.77
C GLY A 26 -9.49 6.52 4.23
N VAL A 27 -8.55 6.86 5.10
CA VAL A 27 -7.13 6.95 4.79
C VAL A 27 -6.35 6.12 5.80
N LEU A 28 -5.51 5.22 5.30
CA LEU A 28 -4.56 4.46 6.11
C LEU A 28 -3.13 4.87 5.76
N SER A 29 -2.27 4.92 6.76
CA SER A 29 -0.82 5.04 6.59
C SER A 29 -0.17 3.67 6.69
N ILE A 30 0.66 3.32 5.71
CA ILE A 30 1.46 2.09 5.70
C ILE A 30 2.95 2.39 5.51
N SER A 31 3.80 1.51 6.02
CA SER A 31 5.24 1.53 5.76
C SER A 31 5.55 0.69 4.51
N VAL A 32 6.31 1.25 3.57
CA VAL A 32 6.71 0.58 2.32
C VAL A 32 8.21 0.66 2.10
N TRP A 33 8.83 -0.48 1.82
CA TRP A 33 10.22 -0.57 1.39
C TRP A 33 10.33 -0.76 -0.12
N ALA A 34 10.76 0.29 -0.82
CA ALA A 34 10.90 0.30 -2.27
C ALA A 34 12.20 -0.38 -2.74
N LYS A 35 12.06 -1.41 -3.58
CA LYS A 35 13.14 -2.17 -4.25
C LYS A 35 13.06 -1.99 -5.78
N PRO A 36 13.64 -0.89 -6.32
CA PRO A 36 13.65 -0.64 -7.76
C PRO A 36 14.57 -1.61 -8.51
N GLY A 37 14.39 -1.70 -9.84
CA GLY A 37 15.23 -2.51 -10.72
C GLY A 37 15.01 -4.03 -10.61
N SER A 38 13.89 -4.46 -10.01
CA SER A 38 13.54 -5.87 -9.94
C SER A 38 13.09 -6.40 -11.31
N LYS A 39 13.43 -7.65 -11.63
CA LYS A 39 12.95 -8.33 -12.85
C LYS A 39 11.43 -8.59 -12.80
N VAL A 40 10.88 -8.73 -11.60
CA VAL A 40 9.48 -9.08 -11.33
C VAL A 40 8.84 -8.02 -10.44
N GLU A 41 7.61 -7.61 -10.77
CA GLU A 41 6.79 -6.76 -9.90
C GLU A 41 6.04 -7.62 -8.88
N LYS A 42 6.26 -7.36 -7.58
CA LYS A 42 5.55 -8.06 -6.49
C LYS A 42 5.58 -7.26 -5.19
N CYS A 43 4.67 -7.59 -4.28
CA CYS A 43 4.72 -7.19 -2.89
C CYS A 43 4.98 -8.41 -1.99
N SER A 44 5.66 -8.20 -0.87
CA SER A 44 5.79 -9.17 0.21
C SER A 44 5.76 -8.46 1.56
N LEU A 45 5.39 -9.18 2.63
CA LEU A 45 5.52 -8.67 3.99
C LEU A 45 7.00 -8.71 4.42
N GLY A 46 7.48 -7.59 4.96
CA GLY A 46 8.79 -7.48 5.60
C GLY A 46 8.76 -7.91 7.07
N GLU A 47 9.93 -8.12 7.66
CA GLU A 47 10.06 -8.61 9.04
C GLU A 47 9.51 -7.64 10.08
N THR A 48 9.49 -6.34 9.77
CA THR A 48 8.99 -5.29 10.68
C THR A 48 7.57 -4.84 10.34
N GLY A 49 6.87 -5.60 9.48
CA GLY A 49 5.50 -5.33 9.06
C GLY A 49 5.39 -4.34 7.89
N GLU A 50 6.50 -3.87 7.34
CA GLU A 50 6.50 -3.03 6.15
C GLU A 50 6.18 -3.84 4.89
N ILE A 51 5.54 -3.21 3.90
CA ILE A 51 5.32 -3.84 2.60
C ILE A 51 6.57 -3.64 1.75
N VAL A 52 7.22 -4.73 1.35
CA VAL A 52 8.36 -4.68 0.44
C VAL A 52 7.86 -4.70 -1.00
N LEU A 53 8.03 -3.58 -1.71
CA LEU A 53 7.59 -3.41 -3.09
C LEU A 53 8.77 -3.58 -4.05
N TYR A 54 8.69 -4.61 -4.88
CA TYR A 54 9.63 -4.86 -5.97
C TYR A 54 9.03 -4.31 -7.28
N PHE A 55 9.77 -3.46 -7.98
CA PHE A 55 9.31 -2.88 -9.25
C PHE A 55 10.46 -2.65 -10.22
N ARG A 56 10.13 -2.53 -11.52
CA ARG A 56 11.12 -2.53 -12.62
C ARG A 56 11.78 -1.18 -12.83
N GLU A 57 11.07 -0.10 -12.54
CA GLU A 57 11.51 1.25 -12.84
C GLU A 57 12.80 1.61 -12.08
N LYS A 58 13.72 2.28 -12.79
CA LYS A 58 14.95 2.80 -12.19
C LYS A 58 14.62 3.93 -11.20
N PRO A 59 15.40 4.11 -10.12
CA PRO A 59 15.20 5.17 -9.13
C PRO A 59 15.65 6.52 -9.69
N ILE A 60 14.94 7.01 -10.71
CA ILE A 60 15.10 8.37 -11.21
C ILE A 60 14.16 9.24 -10.37
N GLU A 61 14.72 10.29 -9.78
CA GLU A 61 13.98 11.24 -8.91
C GLU A 61 12.72 11.73 -9.63
N GLY A 62 11.57 11.70 -8.94
CA GLY A 62 10.25 12.01 -9.52
C GLY A 62 9.58 10.89 -10.35
N LYS A 63 10.33 10.01 -11.03
CA LYS A 63 9.76 8.82 -11.72
C LYS A 63 9.52 7.65 -10.77
N ALA A 64 10.37 7.51 -9.75
CA ALA A 64 10.25 6.46 -8.74
C ALA A 64 8.93 6.58 -7.94
N ASN A 65 8.52 7.79 -7.57
CA ASN A 65 7.27 8.02 -6.83
C ASN A 65 6.05 7.60 -7.63
N LYS A 66 6.01 7.97 -8.93
CA LYS A 66 4.95 7.57 -9.85
C LYS A 66 4.93 6.05 -10.05
N ALA A 67 6.09 5.42 -10.16
CA ALA A 67 6.20 3.96 -10.29
C ALA A 67 5.66 3.25 -9.05
N ILE A 68 6.05 3.70 -7.84
CA ILE A 68 5.55 3.15 -6.58
C ILE A 68 4.03 3.28 -6.50
N ALA A 69 3.49 4.48 -6.74
CA ALA A 69 2.05 4.72 -6.72
C ALA A 69 1.29 3.83 -7.72
N LYS A 70 1.86 3.63 -8.91
CA LYS A 70 1.28 2.78 -9.96
C LYS A 70 1.33 1.30 -9.59
N SER A 71 2.49 0.77 -9.23
CA SER A 71 2.66 -0.65 -8.92
C SER A 71 1.90 -1.03 -7.65
N LEU A 72 1.99 -0.20 -6.60
CA LEU A 72 1.25 -0.42 -5.36
C LEU A 72 -0.26 -0.31 -5.56
N GLY A 73 -0.72 0.72 -6.29
CA GLY A 73 -2.15 0.89 -6.60
C GLY A 73 -2.72 -0.31 -7.37
N LYS A 74 -1.98 -0.80 -8.36
CA LYS A 74 -2.37 -2.00 -9.12
C LYS A 74 -2.51 -3.24 -8.24
N ILE A 75 -1.55 -3.46 -7.33
CA ILE A 75 -1.55 -4.63 -6.44
C ILE A 75 -2.68 -4.54 -5.40
N LEU A 76 -2.87 -3.37 -4.80
CA LEU A 76 -3.85 -3.13 -3.74
C LEU A 76 -5.27 -2.84 -4.25
N GLY A 77 -5.45 -2.67 -5.57
CA GLY A 77 -6.75 -2.34 -6.17
C GLY A 77 -7.20 -0.88 -5.98
N VAL A 78 -6.30 0.00 -5.55
CA VAL A 78 -6.53 1.45 -5.43
C VAL A 78 -5.97 2.19 -6.64
N GLY A 79 -6.57 3.33 -6.99
CA GLY A 79 -6.04 4.15 -8.08
C GLY A 79 -4.66 4.72 -7.71
N ALA A 80 -3.75 4.93 -8.67
CA ALA A 80 -2.45 5.53 -8.40
C ALA A 80 -2.55 6.92 -7.76
N LYS A 81 -3.61 7.68 -8.07
CA LYS A 81 -3.93 8.97 -7.44
C LYS A 81 -4.33 8.86 -5.96
N ASN A 82 -4.70 7.67 -5.50
CA ASN A 82 -5.06 7.36 -4.13
C ASN A 82 -3.86 6.77 -3.35
N VAL A 83 -2.66 6.89 -3.91
CA VAL A 83 -1.41 6.46 -3.27
C VAL A 83 -0.50 7.68 -3.19
N GLU A 84 -0.33 8.20 -1.98
CA GLU A 84 0.45 9.39 -1.71
C GLU A 84 1.63 9.06 -0.81
N ILE A 85 2.79 9.64 -1.08
CA ILE A 85 3.99 9.45 -0.27
C ILE A 85 4.02 10.58 0.76
N ASP A 86 3.79 10.27 2.03
CA ASP A 86 3.76 11.23 3.13
C ASP A 86 5.16 11.58 3.61
N GLN A 87 6.03 10.56 3.77
CA GLN A 87 7.41 10.75 4.22
C GLN A 87 8.38 9.82 3.48
N GLY A 88 9.64 10.26 3.38
CA GLY A 88 10.72 9.44 2.84
C GLY A 88 10.88 9.53 1.31
N GLU A 89 10.59 10.68 0.70
CA GLU A 89 10.76 10.88 -0.74
C GLU A 89 12.16 10.50 -1.25
N LYS A 90 13.19 10.80 -0.45
CA LYS A 90 14.61 10.47 -0.70
C LYS A 90 15.06 9.12 -0.10
N SER A 91 14.20 8.46 0.66
CA SER A 91 14.49 7.19 1.36
C SER A 91 13.95 5.99 0.60
N ARG A 92 14.56 4.82 0.82
CA ARG A 92 14.00 3.53 0.37
C ARG A 92 12.81 3.11 1.23
N HIS A 93 12.76 3.53 2.49
CA HIS A 93 11.63 3.33 3.39
C HIS A 93 10.72 4.56 3.30
N LYS A 94 9.49 4.34 2.89
CA LYS A 94 8.50 5.39 2.64
C LYS A 94 7.27 5.15 3.49
N LYS A 95 6.71 6.23 4.05
CA LYS A 95 5.35 6.20 4.57
C LYS A 95 4.40 6.60 3.46
N ILE A 96 3.38 5.78 3.25
CA ILE A 96 2.42 5.95 2.17
C ILE A 96 1.03 6.06 2.75
N LEU A 97 0.29 7.10 2.33
CA LEU A 97 -1.12 7.25 2.59
C LEU A 97 -1.91 6.60 1.45
N LEU A 98 -2.83 5.73 1.84
CA LEU A 98 -3.73 5.03 0.94
C LEU A 98 -5.15 5.53 1.17
N TYR A 99 -5.75 6.07 0.11
CA TYR A 99 -7.12 6.58 0.11
C TYR A 99 -8.08 5.51 -0.39
N PHE A 100 -8.96 5.06 0.49
CA PHE A 100 -9.96 4.05 0.20
C PHE A 100 -11.33 4.70 0.03
N ALA A 101 -12.03 4.28 -1.02
CA ALA A 101 -13.46 4.49 -1.18
C ALA A 101 -14.11 3.12 -1.25
N PHE A 102 -15.04 2.85 -0.34
CA PHE A 102 -15.81 1.62 -0.30
C PHE A 102 -17.04 1.79 -1.19
N THR A 103 -17.16 0.90 -2.16
CA THR A 103 -18.30 0.81 -3.06
C THR A 103 -18.73 -0.65 -3.12
N ASN A 104 -19.85 -0.96 -3.77
CA ASN A 104 -20.31 -2.34 -3.91
C ASN A 104 -19.23 -3.27 -4.48
N ASP A 105 -18.51 -2.81 -5.52
CA ASP A 105 -17.43 -3.57 -6.16
C ASP A 105 -16.11 -3.55 -5.38
N LYS A 106 -15.84 -2.47 -4.64
CA LYS A 106 -14.62 -2.29 -3.83
C LYS A 106 -14.96 -2.22 -2.36
N ASN A 107 -15.56 -3.28 -1.85
CA ASN A 107 -15.93 -3.40 -0.45
C ASN A 107 -14.75 -3.90 0.40
N LEU A 108 -14.99 -4.09 1.69
CA LEU A 108 -13.99 -4.55 2.63
C LEU A 108 -13.37 -5.89 2.24
N SER A 109 -14.18 -6.87 1.82
CA SER A 109 -13.71 -8.20 1.40
C SER A 109 -12.77 -8.12 0.19
N TYR A 110 -13.06 -7.23 -0.77
CA TYR A 110 -12.17 -6.95 -1.89
C TYR A 110 -10.78 -6.51 -1.39
N TYR A 111 -10.72 -5.48 -0.53
CA TYR A 111 -9.43 -5.00 -0.06
C TYR A 111 -8.71 -6.01 0.84
N LYS A 112 -9.42 -6.70 1.75
CA LYS A 112 -8.84 -7.79 2.57
C LYS A 112 -8.15 -8.84 1.67
N SER A 113 -8.80 -9.26 0.58
CA SER A 113 -8.22 -10.22 -0.37
C SER A 113 -6.95 -9.71 -1.04
N LYS A 114 -6.87 -8.41 -1.37
CA LYS A 114 -5.68 -7.82 -2.00
C LYS A 114 -4.48 -7.80 -1.06
N PHE A 115 -4.70 -7.55 0.23
CA PHE A 115 -3.63 -7.56 1.22
C PHE A 115 -3.23 -8.96 1.68
N ALA A 116 -4.16 -9.93 1.71
CA ALA A 116 -3.83 -11.33 2.02
C ALA A 116 -2.79 -11.93 1.06
N ILE A 117 -2.86 -11.58 -0.23
CA ILE A 117 -1.88 -11.99 -1.25
C ILE A 117 -0.44 -11.58 -0.89
N ILE A 118 -0.26 -10.50 -0.11
CA ILE A 118 1.06 -9.98 0.28
C ILE A 118 1.69 -10.84 1.38
N THR A 119 0.88 -11.41 2.26
CA THR A 119 1.33 -12.21 3.40
C THR A 119 1.48 -13.70 3.07
N GLY A 120 1.08 -14.10 1.86
CA GLY A 120 1.19 -15.49 1.39
C GLY A 120 0.17 -16.44 2.03
N ASN A 121 -0.85 -15.88 2.69
CA ASN A 121 -1.97 -16.60 3.29
C ASN A 121 -3.19 -16.63 2.36
#